data_AF-G8TL18-F1
#
_entry.id   AF-G8TL18-F1
#
_cell.length_a   1.000
_cell.length_b   1.000
_cell.length_c   1.000
_cell.angle_alpha   90.00
_cell.angle_beta   90.00
_cell.angle_gamma   90.00
#
_symmetry.space_group_name_H-M   'P 1'
#
loop_
_entity.id
_entity.type
_entity.pdbx_description
1 polymer ?
#
loop_
_entity_poly.entity_id
_entity_poly.type
_entity_poly.pdbx_seq_one_letter_code
_entity_poly.pdbx_strand_id
1 'polypeptide(L)'
;MINTKIITLLMAGMLYYLTGFAQLAQNIRGTVTDQLLQTPIAGATVVITGTDKKVVADSLGNFRIPNVAAGTYTLLITCINYADAVASNIVVNTGKEVVLTITMETKVRTEKEVVITANSKKNRPLNDMSVVSARAFTVEETQKYAAAVNDPLRMVTGFAGVASADDGGNDIAIRGNATTGLLWRMEGVDIPNPNHFSEAGGSGGGISILSSQTLANSDFLTGAFAAEYGNALSGVFDLKLRKGNNEKNEYALQAGFLGLNAAAEGPLAHKGSYLVNYRYSTLSLLNKMGLDLSQGTTNFQDLSYNIYLPTKNKGIFTVFGFGGLSSDNQKIETDSSKWEMQDDRYAGKFIANTGATGITHTIPIDNQTTLKSALAYSYTANSYNEKYVESSKSNTRTG
;
A
#
# COMPACT_ATOMS: atom_id res chain seq x y z
N MET A 1 -56.75 -9.17 0.31
CA MET A 1 -56.30 -10.33 1.11
C MET A 1 -55.17 -11.03 0.36
N ILE A 2 -53.91 -10.79 0.76
CA ILE A 2 -52.76 -11.47 0.14
C ILE A 2 -52.82 -12.93 0.58
N ASN A 3 -52.81 -13.85 -0.39
CA ASN A 3 -52.97 -15.28 -0.17
C ASN A 3 -51.79 -15.80 0.65
N THR A 4 -52.05 -16.22 1.88
CA THR A 4 -51.04 -16.70 2.84
C THR A 4 -50.19 -17.83 2.27
N LYS A 5 -50.75 -18.63 1.36
CA LYS A 5 -50.02 -19.71 0.66
C LYS A 5 -48.92 -19.20 -0.28
N ILE A 6 -49.09 -18.03 -0.89
CA ILE A 6 -48.07 -17.43 -1.78
C ILE A 6 -46.90 -16.89 -0.96
N ILE A 7 -47.18 -16.33 0.22
CA ILE A 7 -46.14 -15.85 1.15
C ILE A 7 -45.32 -17.04 1.68
N THR A 8 -45.97 -18.16 2.03
CA THR A 8 -45.25 -19.35 2.50
C THR A 8 -44.39 -19.98 1.40
N LEU A 9 -44.88 -19.98 0.14
CA LEU A 9 -44.11 -20.50 -1.00
C LEU A 9 -42.91 -19.60 -1.34
N LEU A 10 -43.06 -18.27 -1.25
CA LEU A 10 -41.97 -17.31 -1.43
C LEU A 10 -40.94 -17.38 -0.30
N MET A 11 -41.37 -17.54 0.96
CA MET A 11 -40.46 -17.76 2.10
C MET A 11 -39.72 -19.08 1.99
N ALA A 12 -40.39 -20.16 1.58
CA ALA A 12 -39.75 -21.45 1.36
C ALA A 12 -38.73 -21.37 0.21
N GLY A 13 -39.07 -20.71 -0.90
CA GLY A 13 -38.14 -20.45 -2.01
C GLY A 13 -36.91 -19.64 -1.57
N MET A 14 -37.10 -18.61 -0.75
CA MET A 14 -36.02 -17.77 -0.21
C MET A 14 -35.13 -18.53 0.79
N LEU A 15 -35.66 -19.49 1.56
CA LEU A 15 -34.87 -20.39 2.41
C LEU A 15 -34.06 -21.42 1.60
N TYR A 16 -34.54 -21.87 0.43
CA TYR A 16 -33.79 -22.77 -0.45
C TYR A 16 -32.58 -22.10 -1.13
N TYR A 17 -32.59 -20.77 -1.33
CA TYR A 17 -31.42 -20.04 -1.82
C TYR A 17 -30.32 -19.83 -0.77
N LEU A 18 -30.65 -19.98 0.51
CA LEU A 18 -29.69 -19.81 1.63
C LEU A 18 -28.86 -21.06 1.93
N THR A 19 -29.21 -22.23 1.41
CA THR A 19 -28.46 -23.48 1.66
C THR A 19 -27.40 -23.78 0.60
N GLY A 20 -27.22 -22.87 -0.37
CA GLY A 20 -26.23 -22.95 -1.44
C GLY A 20 -25.00 -22.07 -1.26
N PHE A 21 -24.64 -21.67 -0.04
CA PHE A 21 -23.32 -21.05 0.20
C PHE A 21 -22.24 -22.12 -0.01
N ALA A 22 -21.84 -22.32 -1.27
CA ALA A 22 -20.53 -22.85 -1.57
C ALA A 22 -19.54 -22.08 -0.71
N GLN A 23 -18.70 -22.79 0.03
CA GLN A 23 -17.66 -22.18 0.84
C GLN A 23 -16.83 -21.31 -0.09
N LEU A 24 -17.04 -20.00 -0.03
CA LEU A 24 -16.49 -19.07 -1.00
C LEU A 24 -14.97 -19.19 -0.92
N ALA A 25 -14.40 -19.79 -1.96
CA ALA A 25 -13.01 -20.16 -2.03
C ALA A 25 -12.36 -19.46 -3.22
N GLN A 26 -11.10 -19.11 -3.09
CA GLN A 26 -10.29 -18.53 -4.15
C GLN A 26 -8.98 -19.29 -4.28
N ASN A 27 -8.27 -19.04 -5.38
CA ASN A 27 -6.94 -19.61 -5.57
C ASN A 27 -5.90 -18.68 -4.93
N ILE A 28 -4.91 -19.29 -4.29
CA ILE A 28 -3.65 -18.61 -3.98
C ILE A 28 -2.66 -19.01 -5.06
N ARG A 29 -2.09 -18.05 -5.76
CA ARG A 29 -1.06 -18.30 -6.77
C ARG A 29 0.05 -17.27 -6.68
N GLY A 30 1.17 -17.56 -7.33
CA GLY A 30 2.28 -16.63 -7.33
C GLY A 30 3.51 -17.16 -8.03
N THR A 31 4.59 -16.38 -7.92
CA THR A 31 5.91 -16.76 -8.42
C THR A 31 6.90 -16.67 -7.27
N VAL A 32 7.76 -17.69 -7.17
CA VAL A 32 8.90 -17.73 -6.25
C VAL A 32 10.14 -17.28 -7.01
N THR A 33 10.84 -16.26 -6.52
CA THR A 33 12.03 -15.69 -7.17
C THR A 33 13.20 -15.59 -6.19
N ASP A 34 14.41 -15.63 -6.73
CA ASP A 34 15.63 -15.29 -5.99
C ASP A 34 15.60 -13.80 -5.62
N GLN A 35 15.95 -13.49 -4.38
CA GLN A 35 15.90 -12.12 -3.85
C GLN A 35 16.92 -11.19 -4.52
N LEU A 36 18.12 -11.70 -4.84
CA LEU A 36 19.20 -10.91 -5.42
C LEU A 36 19.08 -10.83 -6.94
N LEU A 37 18.97 -11.99 -7.59
CA LEU A 37 18.95 -12.12 -9.04
C LEU A 37 17.58 -11.78 -9.65
N GLN A 38 16.52 -11.77 -8.84
CA GLN A 38 15.13 -11.60 -9.28
C GLN A 38 14.69 -12.63 -10.34
N THR A 39 15.39 -13.77 -10.40
CA THR A 39 15.12 -14.88 -11.32
C THR A 39 14.18 -15.90 -10.69
N PRO A 40 13.33 -16.60 -11.47
CA PRO A 40 12.42 -17.62 -10.91
C PRO A 40 13.14 -18.82 -10.29
N ILE A 41 12.60 -19.34 -9.19
CA ILE A 41 13.12 -20.53 -8.49
C ILE A 41 12.23 -21.74 -8.78
N ALA A 42 12.76 -22.68 -9.55
CA ALA A 42 12.07 -23.94 -9.84
C ALA A 42 12.11 -24.92 -8.66
N GLY A 43 11.03 -25.68 -8.47
CA GLY A 43 10.99 -26.76 -7.47
C GLY A 43 10.81 -26.30 -6.01
N ALA A 44 10.54 -25.02 -5.76
CA ALA A 44 10.19 -24.53 -4.43
C ALA A 44 8.85 -25.13 -3.97
N THR A 45 8.79 -25.70 -2.77
CA THR A 45 7.56 -26.25 -2.17
C THR A 45 6.85 -25.16 -1.38
N VAL A 46 5.58 -24.91 -1.69
CA VAL A 46 4.72 -23.93 -1.03
C VAL A 46 3.62 -24.66 -0.25
N VAL A 47 3.53 -24.41 1.06
CA VAL A 47 2.60 -25.08 1.97
C VAL A 47 1.75 -24.05 2.71
N ILE A 48 0.44 -24.26 2.80
CA ILE A 48 -0.42 -23.48 3.71
C ILE A 48 -0.31 -24.09 5.11
N THR A 49 0.30 -23.36 6.05
CA THR A 49 0.49 -23.83 7.43
C THR A 49 -0.84 -24.15 8.11
N GLY A 50 -0.91 -25.27 8.82
CA GLY A 50 -2.15 -25.71 9.50
C GLY A 50 -3.17 -26.37 8.57
N THR A 51 -2.81 -26.66 7.32
CA THR A 51 -3.63 -27.43 6.38
C THR A 51 -2.77 -28.44 5.61
N ASP A 52 -3.40 -29.40 4.95
CA ASP A 52 -2.71 -30.37 4.09
C ASP A 52 -2.44 -29.84 2.66
N LYS A 53 -2.81 -28.58 2.36
CA LYS A 53 -2.64 -27.98 1.03
C LYS A 53 -1.17 -27.59 0.80
N LYS A 54 -0.53 -28.26 -0.15
CA LYS A 54 0.83 -27.96 -0.64
C LYS A 54 0.94 -28.10 -2.15
N VAL A 55 1.85 -27.35 -2.75
CA VAL A 55 2.16 -27.38 -4.19
C VAL A 55 3.66 -27.18 -4.41
N VAL A 56 4.19 -27.65 -5.52
CA VAL A 56 5.58 -27.41 -5.94
C VAL A 56 5.57 -26.42 -7.11
N ALA A 57 6.45 -25.43 -7.07
CA ALA A 57 6.61 -24.43 -8.11
C ALA A 57 7.20 -25.04 -9.39
N ASP A 58 6.71 -24.60 -10.55
CA ASP A 58 7.11 -25.09 -11.88
C ASP A 58 8.52 -24.60 -12.29
N SER A 59 8.96 -24.96 -13.51
CA SER A 59 10.28 -24.55 -14.04
C SER A 59 10.45 -23.04 -14.22
N LEU A 60 9.35 -22.29 -14.16
CA LEU A 60 9.31 -20.83 -14.22
C LEU A 60 8.98 -20.23 -12.83
N GLY A 61 9.14 -21.01 -11.76
CA GLY A 61 8.90 -20.62 -10.37
C GLY A 61 7.44 -20.34 -10.01
N ASN A 62 6.46 -20.69 -10.85
CA ASN A 62 5.06 -20.41 -10.58
C ASN A 62 4.40 -21.51 -9.77
N PHE A 63 3.52 -21.13 -8.84
CA PHE A 63 2.73 -22.06 -8.03
C PHE A 63 1.25 -21.67 -8.01
N ARG A 64 0.39 -22.65 -7.77
CA ARG A 64 -1.07 -22.47 -7.61
C ARG A 64 -1.64 -23.46 -6.60
N ILE A 65 -2.32 -22.93 -5.60
CA ILE A 65 -3.09 -23.68 -4.60
C ILE A 65 -4.57 -23.38 -4.82
N PRO A 66 -5.33 -24.31 -5.44
CA PRO A 66 -6.74 -24.06 -5.73
C PRO A 66 -7.65 -24.26 -4.51
N ASN A 67 -8.84 -23.67 -4.58
CA ASN A 67 -9.95 -23.88 -3.65
C ASN A 67 -9.57 -23.64 -2.18
N VAL A 68 -8.92 -22.51 -1.89
CA VAL A 68 -8.63 -22.07 -0.53
C VAL A 68 -9.82 -21.28 -0.03
N ALA A 69 -10.47 -21.73 1.05
CA ALA A 69 -11.60 -21.03 1.64
C ALA A 69 -11.21 -19.59 2.04
N ALA A 70 -12.18 -18.68 2.07
CA ALA A 70 -11.93 -17.33 2.56
C ALA A 70 -11.42 -17.36 4.01
N GLY A 71 -10.34 -16.63 4.29
CA GLY A 71 -9.65 -16.70 5.56
C GLY A 71 -8.27 -16.05 5.52
N THR A 72 -7.58 -16.02 6.66
CA THR A 72 -6.20 -15.53 6.75
C THR A 72 -5.26 -16.72 6.94
N TYR A 73 -4.26 -16.82 6.08
CA TYR A 73 -3.35 -17.96 6.03
C TYR A 73 -1.89 -17.54 6.19
N THR A 74 -1.04 -18.51 6.52
CA THR A 74 0.42 -18.36 6.42
C THR A 74 0.94 -19.41 5.44
N LEU A 75 1.81 -18.99 4.53
CA LEU A 75 2.50 -19.86 3.60
C LEU A 75 3.93 -20.09 4.08
N LEU A 76 4.38 -21.34 4.06
CA LEU A 76 5.77 -21.73 4.24
C LEU A 76 6.32 -22.18 2.88
N ILE A 77 7.47 -21.63 2.49
CA ILE A 77 8.11 -21.88 1.21
C ILE A 77 9.51 -22.43 1.48
N THR A 78 9.78 -23.63 0.97
CA THR A 78 11.06 -24.31 1.16
C THR A 78 11.66 -24.72 -0.19
N CYS A 79 12.97 -24.59 -0.33
CA CYS A 79 13.70 -25.02 -1.52
C CYS A 79 15.13 -25.40 -1.15
N ILE A 80 15.72 -26.33 -1.90
CA ILE A 80 17.12 -26.74 -1.71
C ILE A 80 18.03 -25.56 -2.04
N ASN A 81 19.05 -25.32 -1.23
CA ASN A 81 19.98 -24.18 -1.35
C ASN A 81 19.36 -22.79 -1.12
N TYR A 82 18.13 -22.69 -0.60
CA TYR A 82 17.50 -21.42 -0.22
C TYR A 82 17.05 -21.44 1.23
N ALA A 83 17.08 -20.28 1.87
CA ALA A 83 16.51 -20.08 3.20
C ALA A 83 14.99 -20.23 3.13
N ASP A 84 14.40 -20.83 4.17
CA ASP A 84 12.97 -21.02 4.23
C ASP A 84 12.28 -19.65 4.30
N ALA A 85 11.34 -19.39 3.41
CA ALA A 85 10.59 -18.15 3.37
C ALA A 85 9.18 -18.35 3.97
N VAL A 86 8.68 -17.35 4.70
CA VAL A 86 7.36 -17.40 5.32
C VAL A 86 6.55 -16.18 4.89
N ALA A 87 5.43 -16.42 4.20
CA ALA A 87 4.47 -15.37 3.85
C ALA A 87 3.25 -15.47 4.77
N SER A 88 3.25 -14.71 5.86
CA SER A 88 2.14 -14.70 6.83
C SER A 88 1.01 -13.75 6.42
N ASN A 89 -0.14 -13.92 7.06
CA ASN A 89 -1.30 -13.01 6.95
C ASN A 89 -1.89 -12.89 5.54
N ILE A 90 -1.76 -13.92 4.70
CA ILE A 90 -2.35 -13.93 3.37
C ILE A 90 -3.87 -13.97 3.50
N VAL A 91 -4.51 -12.82 3.23
CA VAL A 91 -5.97 -12.70 3.25
C VAL A 91 -6.52 -13.23 1.94
N VAL A 92 -7.26 -14.33 2.03
CA VAL A 92 -8.03 -14.89 0.93
C VAL A 92 -9.45 -14.36 1.05
N ASN A 93 -9.82 -13.49 0.14
CA ASN A 93 -11.17 -12.93 0.01
C ASN A 93 -11.98 -13.77 -0.98
N THR A 94 -13.25 -13.42 -1.17
CA THR A 94 -14.14 -14.11 -2.12
C THR A 94 -14.18 -13.43 -3.48
N GLY A 95 -13.78 -12.15 -3.55
CA GLY A 95 -13.91 -11.30 -4.74
C GLY A 95 -12.76 -11.37 -5.75
N LYS A 96 -11.55 -11.77 -5.33
CA LYS A 96 -10.39 -11.88 -6.23
C LYS A 96 -9.40 -12.96 -5.77
N GLU A 97 -8.62 -13.45 -6.72
CA GLU A 97 -7.49 -14.34 -6.46
C GLU A 97 -6.38 -13.62 -5.68
N VAL A 98 -5.70 -14.39 -4.84
CA VAL A 98 -4.48 -13.90 -4.20
C VAL A 98 -3.32 -14.20 -5.12
N VAL A 99 -2.69 -13.14 -5.64
CA VAL A 99 -1.48 -13.22 -6.46
C VAL A 99 -0.30 -12.67 -5.66
N LEU A 100 0.69 -13.51 -5.41
CA LEU A 100 1.87 -13.20 -4.59
C LEU A 100 3.16 -13.26 -5.41
N THR A 101 4.12 -12.41 -5.10
CA THR A 101 5.53 -12.60 -5.48
C THR A 101 6.30 -12.86 -4.20
N ILE A 102 6.97 -14.01 -4.12
CA ILE A 102 7.67 -14.45 -2.91
C ILE A 102 9.15 -14.52 -3.25
N THR A 103 9.98 -13.77 -2.54
CA THR A 103 11.43 -13.78 -2.71
C THR A 103 12.08 -14.74 -1.70
N MET A 104 13.09 -15.49 -2.13
CA MET A 104 13.90 -16.35 -1.26
C MET A 104 15.38 -15.96 -1.32
N GLU A 105 16.04 -15.99 -0.17
CA GLU A 105 17.48 -15.76 -0.02
C GLU A 105 18.25 -17.07 -0.28
N THR A 106 19.36 -17.02 -1.01
CA THR A 106 20.24 -18.18 -1.20
C THR A 106 20.88 -18.57 0.14
N LYS A 107 20.84 -19.86 0.52
CA LYS A 107 21.57 -20.38 1.69
C LYS A 107 23.07 -20.37 1.37
N VAL A 108 23.82 -19.44 1.95
CA VAL A 108 25.29 -19.50 1.96
C VAL A 108 25.71 -20.62 2.92
N ARG A 109 26.21 -21.73 2.39
CA ARG A 109 26.70 -22.87 3.17
C ARG A 109 27.85 -22.45 4.09
N THR A 110 27.56 -22.27 5.38
CA THR A 110 28.55 -22.51 6.43
C THR A 110 28.14 -23.81 7.10
N GLU A 111 28.89 -24.88 6.87
CA GLU A 111 28.62 -26.20 7.45
C GLU A 111 28.71 -26.12 8.97
N LYS A 112 27.55 -26.16 9.63
CA LYS A 112 27.32 -26.85 10.91
C LYS A 112 25.84 -27.17 11.00
N GLU A 113 25.55 -28.41 11.37
CA GLU A 113 24.22 -28.89 11.68
C GLU A 113 23.56 -27.97 12.71
N VAL A 114 22.50 -27.28 12.29
CA VAL A 114 21.64 -26.50 13.19
C VAL A 114 20.27 -27.15 13.17
N VAL A 115 19.86 -27.69 14.32
CA VAL A 115 18.45 -27.92 14.61
C VAL A 115 17.78 -26.55 14.64
N ILE A 116 17.10 -26.16 13.57
CA ILE A 116 16.37 -24.89 13.51
C ILE A 116 14.92 -25.13 13.96
N THR A 117 14.60 -24.64 15.15
CA THR A 117 13.24 -24.31 15.53
C THR A 117 12.80 -23.12 14.67
N ALA A 118 11.70 -23.27 13.93
CA ALA A 118 11.18 -22.23 13.04
C ALA A 118 10.67 -21.02 13.82
N ASN A 119 11.56 -20.07 14.14
CA ASN A 119 11.18 -18.72 14.51
C ASN A 119 11.22 -17.85 13.25
N SER A 120 10.07 -17.72 12.59
CA SER A 120 9.85 -16.75 11.52
C SER A 120 10.15 -15.35 12.06
N LYS A 121 11.26 -14.74 11.61
CA LYS A 121 11.52 -13.32 11.88
C LYS A 121 10.79 -12.50 10.81
N LYS A 122 9.53 -12.17 11.08
CA LYS A 122 8.65 -11.29 10.26
C LYS A 122 9.27 -9.94 9.85
N ASN A 123 10.37 -9.51 10.47
CA ASN A 123 10.95 -8.17 10.34
C ASN A 123 12.31 -8.14 9.62
N ARG A 124 12.69 -9.17 8.84
CA ARG A 124 13.95 -9.10 8.08
C ARG A 124 13.75 -8.23 6.82
N PRO A 125 14.64 -7.27 6.54
CA PRO A 125 14.58 -6.40 5.35
C PRO A 125 14.62 -7.19 4.04
N LEU A 126 13.90 -6.72 3.02
CA LEU A 126 14.01 -7.23 1.64
C LEU A 126 15.35 -6.84 1.01
N ASN A 127 16.00 -5.80 1.53
CA ASN A 127 17.36 -5.43 1.16
C ASN A 127 18.40 -6.11 2.08
N ASP A 128 19.12 -7.11 1.55
CA ASP A 128 20.13 -7.87 2.31
C ASP A 128 21.36 -7.05 2.73
N MET A 129 21.63 -5.92 2.06
CA MET A 129 22.72 -5.02 2.46
C MET A 129 22.35 -4.13 3.65
N SER A 130 21.06 -4.05 3.99
CA SER A 130 20.56 -3.24 5.10
C SER A 130 20.29 -4.13 6.31
N VAL A 131 21.34 -4.47 7.05
CA VAL A 131 21.26 -5.48 8.12
C VAL A 131 20.83 -4.90 9.47
N VAL A 132 21.02 -3.59 9.67
CA VAL A 132 20.82 -2.90 10.95
C VAL A 132 19.68 -1.89 10.81
N SER A 133 18.71 -1.91 11.74
CA SER A 133 17.64 -0.90 11.85
C SER A 133 16.64 -0.82 10.68
N ALA A 134 16.68 -1.79 9.77
CA ALA A 134 15.71 -1.98 8.72
C ALA A 134 14.66 -3.01 9.12
N ARG A 135 13.42 -2.79 8.70
CA ARG A 135 12.27 -3.66 8.93
C ARG A 135 11.47 -3.74 7.65
N ALA A 136 11.26 -4.95 7.14
CA ALA A 136 10.20 -5.17 6.18
C ALA A 136 8.85 -4.97 6.88
N PHE A 137 7.89 -4.41 6.17
CA PHE A 137 6.49 -4.38 6.58
C PHE A 137 5.61 -4.94 5.46
N THR A 138 4.53 -5.60 5.86
CA THR A 138 3.51 -6.08 4.92
C THR A 138 2.39 -5.07 4.79
N VAL A 139 1.68 -5.10 3.66
CA VAL A 139 0.53 -4.22 3.43
C VAL A 139 -0.53 -4.41 4.51
N GLU A 140 -0.71 -5.64 4.97
CA GLU A 140 -1.68 -6.00 6.00
C GLU A 140 -1.32 -5.40 7.37
N GLU A 141 -0.04 -5.13 7.65
CA GLU A 141 0.36 -4.47 8.88
C GLU A 141 -0.16 -3.02 8.91
N THR A 142 -0.22 -2.34 7.77
CA THR A 142 -0.84 -1.00 7.67
C THR A 142 -2.34 -1.00 7.99
N GLN A 143 -2.99 -2.17 7.92
CA GLN A 143 -4.41 -2.37 8.27
C GLN A 143 -4.63 -2.81 9.70
N LYS A 144 -3.63 -3.43 10.34
CA LYS A 144 -3.77 -4.06 11.66
C LYS A 144 -3.29 -3.18 12.79
N TYR A 145 -2.35 -2.28 12.54
CA TYR A 145 -1.92 -1.33 13.56
C TYR A 145 -3.08 -0.39 13.90
N ALA A 146 -3.37 -0.28 15.20
CA ALA A 146 -4.39 0.65 15.68
C ALA A 146 -4.04 2.07 15.21
N ALA A 147 -5.05 2.81 14.75
CA ALA A 147 -4.92 4.16 14.19
C ALA A 147 -4.02 4.29 12.94
N ALA A 148 -3.56 3.20 12.33
CA ALA A 148 -2.79 3.27 11.08
C ALA A 148 -3.65 3.62 9.86
N VAL A 149 -4.93 3.20 9.83
CA VAL A 149 -5.91 3.56 8.77
C VAL A 149 -5.41 3.32 7.32
N ASN A 150 -4.66 2.24 7.07
CA ASN A 150 -3.99 1.93 5.80
C ASN A 150 -2.82 2.87 5.44
N ASP A 151 -2.19 3.47 6.44
CA ASP A 151 -1.10 4.42 6.26
C ASP A 151 0.24 3.84 6.75
N PRO A 152 1.22 3.65 5.84
CA PRO A 152 2.56 3.17 6.23
C PRO A 152 3.26 4.08 7.24
N LEU A 153 3.08 5.40 7.19
CA LEU A 153 3.71 6.33 8.12
C LEU A 153 3.16 6.15 9.53
N ARG A 154 1.83 6.07 9.67
CA ARG A 154 1.20 5.86 10.97
C ARG A 154 1.52 4.49 11.55
N MET A 155 1.63 3.46 10.70
CA MET A 155 2.04 2.12 11.13
C MET A 155 3.43 2.11 11.77
N VAL A 156 4.42 2.80 11.18
CA VAL A 156 5.80 2.81 11.70
C VAL A 156 5.98 3.63 12.97
N THR A 157 5.00 4.43 13.40
CA THR A 157 5.03 5.10 14.72
C THR A 157 5.13 4.11 15.89
N GLY A 158 4.67 2.87 15.69
CA GLY A 158 4.85 1.78 16.64
C GLY A 158 6.28 1.22 16.70
N PHE A 159 7.21 1.70 15.86
CA PHE A 159 8.59 1.23 15.83
C PHE A 159 9.49 2.09 16.72
N ALA A 160 10.47 1.44 17.36
CA ALA A 160 11.42 2.13 18.23
C ALA A 160 12.23 3.18 17.44
N GLY A 161 12.33 4.39 18.01
CA GLY A 161 13.04 5.50 17.38
C GLY A 161 12.23 6.26 16.33
N VAL A 162 10.93 5.96 16.18
CA VAL A 162 10.00 6.74 15.36
C VAL A 162 9.01 7.45 16.28
N ALA A 163 8.80 8.74 16.07
CA ALA A 163 7.81 9.54 16.79
C ALA A 163 6.90 10.24 15.79
N SER A 164 5.60 10.33 16.11
CA SER A 164 4.69 11.22 15.37
C SER A 164 5.10 12.67 15.62
N ALA A 165 5.09 13.49 14.57
CA ALA A 165 5.36 14.92 14.71
C ALA A 165 4.12 15.70 15.17
N ASP A 166 2.92 15.19 14.87
CA ASP A 166 1.63 15.81 15.17
C ASP A 166 0.51 14.74 15.22
N ASP A 167 -0.66 15.11 15.77
CA ASP A 167 -1.86 14.27 15.88
C ASP A 167 -2.79 14.39 14.65
N GLY A 168 -2.74 15.50 13.91
CA GLY A 168 -3.56 15.75 12.72
C GLY A 168 -3.00 15.13 11.45
N GLY A 169 -1.67 15.15 11.30
CA GLY A 169 -0.96 14.58 10.15
C GLY A 169 -0.54 13.12 10.30
N ASN A 170 0.36 12.67 9.43
CA ASN A 170 1.09 11.40 9.55
C ASN A 170 2.61 11.62 9.48
N ASP A 171 3.08 12.84 9.68
CA ASP A 171 4.51 13.15 9.73
C ASP A 171 5.24 12.39 10.83
N ILE A 172 6.43 11.89 10.51
CA ILE A 172 7.27 11.15 11.45
C ILE A 172 8.66 11.75 11.59
N ALA A 173 9.14 11.83 12.82
CA ALA A 173 10.53 12.10 13.14
C ALA A 173 11.24 10.77 13.46
N ILE A 174 12.39 10.54 12.85
CA ILE A 174 13.16 9.30 13.03
C ILE A 174 14.45 9.65 13.76
N ARG A 175 14.61 9.12 14.97
CA ARG A 175 15.75 9.35 15.88
C ARG A 175 16.02 10.84 16.14
N GLY A 176 14.97 11.65 16.17
CA GLY A 176 15.05 13.10 16.41
C GLY A 176 15.53 13.93 15.23
N ASN A 177 15.71 13.33 14.04
CA ASN A 177 16.00 14.08 12.82
C ASN A 177 14.75 14.80 12.29
N ALA A 178 14.99 15.85 11.50
CA ALA A 178 13.93 16.54 10.78
C ALA A 178 13.15 15.58 9.85
N THR A 179 11.84 15.81 9.75
CA THR A 179 10.92 15.04 8.90
C THR A 179 11.27 15.15 7.42
N THR A 180 11.76 16.32 6.98
CA THR A 180 12.30 16.60 5.64
C THR A 180 13.35 15.59 5.16
N GLY A 181 14.08 14.95 6.07
CA GLY A 181 15.17 14.03 5.76
C GLY A 181 14.73 12.60 5.39
N LEU A 182 13.42 12.32 5.41
CA LEU A 182 12.86 11.01 5.03
C LEU A 182 12.92 10.83 3.52
N LEU A 183 13.63 9.78 3.07
CA LEU A 183 13.68 9.39 1.68
C LEU A 183 12.51 8.48 1.33
N TRP A 184 11.71 8.89 0.35
CA TRP A 184 10.70 8.04 -0.27
C TRP A 184 11.25 7.44 -1.57
N ARG A 185 11.21 6.11 -1.70
CA ARG A 185 11.51 5.38 -2.92
C ARG A 185 10.33 4.50 -3.32
N MET A 186 10.10 4.35 -4.61
CA MET A 186 9.14 3.41 -5.17
C MET A 186 9.78 2.66 -6.34
N GLU A 187 9.69 1.34 -6.37
CA GLU A 187 10.32 0.49 -7.40
C GLU A 187 11.84 0.70 -7.57
N GLY A 188 12.50 1.28 -6.55
CA GLY A 188 13.92 1.59 -6.53
C GLY A 188 14.30 2.97 -7.09
N VAL A 189 13.34 3.86 -7.34
CA VAL A 189 13.62 5.27 -7.66
C VAL A 189 13.09 6.20 -6.58
N ASP A 190 13.76 7.34 -6.41
CA ASP A 190 13.32 8.38 -5.49
C ASP A 190 12.01 9.01 -6.00
N ILE A 191 11.06 9.19 -5.09
CA ILE A 191 9.75 9.80 -5.36
C ILE A 191 9.49 10.92 -4.35
N PRO A 192 8.61 11.89 -4.67
CA PRO A 192 8.18 12.86 -3.69
C PRO A 192 7.33 12.18 -2.62
N ASN A 193 7.09 12.90 -1.54
CA ASN A 193 6.18 12.54 -0.48
C ASN A 193 4.79 12.11 -1.06
N PRO A 194 4.38 10.84 -0.91
CA PRO A 194 3.16 10.29 -1.50
C PRO A 194 1.94 10.49 -0.58
N ASN A 195 1.75 11.70 -0.06
CA ASN A 195 0.65 12.05 0.85
C ASN A 195 -0.20 13.21 0.32
N HIS A 196 -1.51 13.10 0.49
CA HIS A 196 -2.45 14.21 0.35
C HIS A 196 -2.28 15.18 1.51
N PHE A 197 -2.59 16.46 1.26
CA PHE A 197 -2.46 17.53 2.25
C PHE A 197 -1.04 17.61 2.83
N SER A 198 -0.03 17.34 1.99
CA SER A 198 1.38 17.42 2.39
C SER A 198 1.87 18.87 2.30
N GLU A 199 2.60 19.30 3.33
CA GLU A 199 3.22 20.61 3.37
C GLU A 199 4.66 20.58 2.86
N ALA A 200 5.17 21.74 2.45
CA ALA A 200 6.54 21.85 1.98
C ALA A 200 7.51 21.51 3.13
N GLY A 201 8.31 20.46 2.94
CA GLY A 201 9.23 19.95 3.96
C GLY A 201 8.63 18.93 4.92
N GLY A 202 7.37 18.52 4.74
CA GLY A 202 6.80 17.38 5.45
C GLY A 202 7.34 16.04 4.94
N SER A 203 7.50 15.08 5.86
CA SER A 203 7.65 13.65 5.57
C SER A 203 6.32 13.00 5.16
N GLY A 204 5.22 13.64 5.55
CA GLY A 204 3.85 13.16 5.48
C GLY A 204 2.86 14.24 5.03
N GLY A 205 1.62 14.10 5.44
CA GLY A 205 0.48 14.97 5.18
C GLY A 205 -0.71 14.47 6.00
N GLY A 206 -1.92 14.60 5.50
CA GLY A 206 -3.11 14.11 6.19
C GLY A 206 -3.46 12.65 5.87
N ILE A 207 -3.29 12.24 4.62
CA ILE A 207 -3.75 10.94 4.12
C ILE A 207 -2.75 10.37 3.11
N SER A 208 -2.21 9.18 3.38
CA SER A 208 -1.36 8.45 2.43
C SER A 208 -2.08 8.10 1.13
N ILE A 209 -1.47 8.43 -0.01
CA ILE A 209 -1.91 8.02 -1.37
C ILE A 209 -1.67 6.52 -1.59
N LEU A 210 -0.76 5.92 -0.83
CA LEU A 210 -0.42 4.51 -0.95
C LEU A 210 -1.63 3.66 -0.54
N SER A 211 -2.10 2.83 -1.46
CA SER A 211 -3.27 1.98 -1.26
C SER A 211 -2.83 0.55 -0.99
N SER A 212 -3.54 -0.12 -0.08
CA SER A 212 -3.35 -1.56 0.15
C SER A 212 -3.68 -2.41 -1.09
N GLN A 213 -4.36 -1.86 -2.09
CA GLN A 213 -4.64 -2.58 -3.33
C GLN A 213 -3.44 -2.64 -4.28
N THR A 214 -2.52 -1.67 -4.18
CA THR A 214 -1.38 -1.53 -5.10
C THR A 214 -0.04 -1.77 -4.43
N LEU A 215 0.07 -1.52 -3.13
CA LEU A 215 1.29 -1.74 -2.38
C LEU A 215 1.61 -3.25 -2.29
N ALA A 216 2.89 -3.58 -2.21
CA ALA A 216 3.41 -4.89 -1.86
C ALA A 216 4.32 -4.76 -0.63
N ASN A 217 4.87 -5.88 -0.15
CA ASN A 217 5.83 -5.85 0.95
C ASN A 217 6.97 -4.88 0.62
N SER A 218 7.28 -4.03 1.60
CA SER A 218 8.15 -2.88 1.42
C SER A 218 9.07 -2.77 2.64
N ASP A 219 10.18 -2.04 2.49
CA ASP A 219 11.14 -1.84 3.58
C ASP A 219 11.00 -0.46 4.19
N PHE A 220 11.10 -0.40 5.52
CA PHE A 220 11.29 0.83 6.27
C PHE A 220 12.60 0.76 7.06
N LEU A 221 13.45 1.76 6.88
CA LEU A 221 14.75 1.84 7.51
C LEU A 221 14.87 3.09 8.37
N THR A 222 15.35 2.91 9.61
CA THR A 222 15.48 4.01 10.60
C THR A 222 16.91 4.53 10.80
N GLY A 223 17.89 3.93 10.11
CA GLY A 223 19.30 4.32 10.14
C GLY A 223 20.18 3.24 9.51
N ALA A 224 21.49 3.50 9.40
CA ALA A 224 22.49 2.55 8.89
C ALA A 224 22.11 1.89 7.55
N PHE A 225 21.55 2.68 6.64
CA PHE A 225 21.10 2.25 5.32
C PHE A 225 22.27 1.80 4.45
N ALA A 226 22.04 0.86 3.53
CA ALA A 226 23.00 0.51 2.49
C ALA A 226 23.36 1.73 1.61
N ALA A 227 24.54 1.73 1.01
CA ALA A 227 25.08 2.85 0.22
C ALA A 227 24.21 3.25 -0.98
N GLU A 228 23.31 2.38 -1.43
CA GLU A 228 22.37 2.68 -2.51
C GLU A 228 21.27 3.68 -2.11
N TYR A 229 21.01 3.85 -0.81
CA TYR A 229 20.07 4.84 -0.28
C TYR A 229 20.76 6.20 -0.10
N GLY A 230 21.34 6.72 -1.19
CA GLY A 230 21.86 8.07 -1.23
C GLY A 230 20.78 9.10 -0.87
N ASN A 231 21.18 10.29 -0.40
CA ASN A 231 20.28 11.39 -0.02
C ASN A 231 19.35 11.14 1.19
N ALA A 232 19.35 9.96 1.79
CA ALA A 232 18.60 9.70 3.03
C ALA A 232 19.33 10.32 4.24
N LEU A 233 18.67 11.25 4.93
CA LEU A 233 19.24 11.92 6.12
C LEU A 233 18.58 11.45 7.44
N SER A 234 17.33 11.00 7.38
CA SER A 234 16.52 10.64 8.56
C SER A 234 16.12 9.16 8.56
N GLY A 235 15.55 8.70 7.44
CA GLY A 235 15.08 7.33 7.26
C GLY A 235 14.76 7.06 5.80
N VAL A 236 14.32 5.83 5.50
CA VAL A 236 13.97 5.42 4.13
C VAL A 236 12.68 4.59 4.15
N PHE A 237 11.75 4.92 3.26
CA PHE A 237 10.70 4.01 2.80
C PHE A 237 11.04 3.54 1.39
N ASP A 238 11.29 2.24 1.21
CA ASP A 238 11.50 1.61 -0.10
C ASP A 238 10.26 0.78 -0.46
N LEU A 239 9.38 1.42 -1.23
CA LEU A 239 8.07 0.90 -1.57
C LEU A 239 8.14 0.00 -2.80
N LYS A 240 7.46 -1.14 -2.72
CA LYS A 240 7.19 -2.01 -3.87
C LYS A 240 5.70 -2.02 -4.18
N LEU A 241 5.37 -2.14 -5.46
CA LEU A 241 4.01 -2.31 -5.94
C LEU A 241 3.76 -3.76 -6.35
N ARG A 242 2.54 -4.22 -6.11
CA ARG A 242 2.09 -5.55 -6.48
C ARG A 242 1.93 -5.64 -8.00
N LYS A 243 2.21 -6.81 -8.56
CA LYS A 243 1.88 -7.12 -9.96
C LYS A 243 0.41 -7.48 -10.06
N GLY A 244 -0.27 -7.04 -11.12
CA GLY A 244 -1.66 -7.39 -11.36
C GLY A 244 -1.87 -8.87 -11.71
N ASN A 245 -3.12 -9.32 -11.68
CA ASN A 245 -3.49 -10.69 -12.07
C ASN A 245 -3.24 -10.93 -13.57
N ASN A 246 -2.18 -11.66 -13.90
CA ASN A 246 -1.80 -11.93 -15.30
C ASN A 246 -2.59 -13.06 -16.00
N GLU A 247 -3.74 -13.46 -15.48
CA GLU A 247 -4.55 -14.54 -16.08
C GLU A 247 -6.02 -14.18 -16.25
N LYS A 248 -6.60 -13.44 -15.30
CA LYS A 248 -7.99 -12.99 -15.37
C LYS A 248 -8.12 -11.53 -14.99
N ASN A 249 -9.10 -10.88 -15.59
CA ASN A 249 -9.50 -9.54 -15.17
C ASN A 249 -10.26 -9.65 -13.85
N GLU A 250 -9.86 -8.85 -12.87
CA GLU A 250 -10.48 -8.76 -11.56
C GLU A 250 -10.75 -7.30 -11.19
N TYR A 251 -11.84 -7.09 -10.47
CA TYR A 251 -12.28 -5.77 -10.04
C TYR A 251 -12.58 -5.81 -8.55
N ALA A 252 -12.14 -4.78 -7.82
CA ALA A 252 -12.41 -4.64 -6.41
C ALA A 252 -13.01 -3.27 -6.13
N LEU A 253 -14.08 -3.25 -5.34
CA LEU A 253 -14.68 -2.03 -4.80
C LEU A 253 -14.58 -2.09 -3.28
N GLN A 254 -14.09 -1.02 -2.66
CA GLN A 254 -13.95 -0.93 -1.21
C GLN A 254 -14.44 0.43 -0.74
N ALA A 255 -15.41 0.44 0.16
CA ALA A 255 -15.86 1.63 0.85
C ALA A 255 -15.19 1.71 2.22
N GLY A 256 -14.56 2.84 2.52
CA GLY A 256 -13.99 3.13 3.84
C GLY A 256 -14.30 4.56 4.27
N PHE A 257 -14.04 4.87 5.54
CA PHE A 257 -14.28 6.20 6.09
C PHE A 257 -13.50 7.30 5.35
N LEU A 258 -12.23 7.05 5.05
CA LEU A 258 -11.39 8.01 4.34
C LEU A 258 -11.66 8.05 2.82
N GLY A 259 -12.01 6.92 2.20
CA GLY A 259 -12.23 6.91 0.75
C GLY A 259 -12.94 5.69 0.19
N LEU A 260 -13.56 5.89 -0.96
CA LEU A 260 -14.09 4.84 -1.84
C LEU A 260 -13.02 4.47 -2.86
N ASN A 261 -12.62 3.21 -2.89
CA ASN A 261 -11.62 2.67 -3.78
C ASN A 261 -12.28 1.82 -4.87
N ALA A 262 -11.78 1.96 -6.08
CA ALA A 262 -12.04 1.06 -7.19
C ALA A 262 -10.70 0.61 -7.78
N ALA A 263 -10.46 -0.69 -7.78
CA ALA A 263 -9.28 -1.30 -8.37
C ALA A 263 -9.67 -2.22 -9.53
N ALA A 264 -8.83 -2.24 -10.55
CA ALA A 264 -8.92 -3.15 -11.69
C ALA A 264 -7.52 -3.73 -11.97
N GLU A 265 -7.47 -5.04 -12.18
CA GLU A 265 -6.25 -5.73 -12.59
C GLU A 265 -6.54 -6.81 -13.62
N GLY A 266 -5.56 -7.17 -14.44
CA GLY A 266 -5.79 -8.16 -15.48
C GLY A 266 -4.58 -8.47 -16.36
N PRO A 267 -4.71 -9.49 -17.23
CA PRO A 267 -3.65 -9.95 -18.11
C PRO A 267 -3.32 -8.96 -19.23
N LEU A 268 -2.03 -8.90 -19.55
CA LEU A 268 -1.49 -8.33 -20.78
C LEU A 268 -0.72 -9.41 -21.55
N ALA A 269 -0.23 -9.08 -22.74
CA ALA A 269 0.56 -9.99 -23.57
C ALA A 269 1.77 -10.56 -22.82
N HIS A 270 2.21 -11.76 -23.20
CA HIS A 270 3.42 -12.42 -22.68
C HIS A 270 3.43 -12.67 -21.16
N LYS A 271 2.27 -12.94 -20.54
CA LYS A 271 2.10 -13.07 -19.07
C LYS A 271 2.33 -11.75 -18.32
N GLY A 272 2.26 -10.61 -19.01
CA GLY A 272 2.20 -9.30 -18.36
C GLY A 272 0.88 -9.08 -17.64
N SER A 273 0.81 -7.99 -16.88
CA SER A 273 -0.41 -7.58 -16.19
C SER A 273 -0.48 -6.08 -15.97
N TYR A 274 -1.69 -5.57 -15.82
CA TYR A 274 -1.96 -4.25 -15.31
C TYR A 274 -2.60 -4.34 -13.93
N LEU A 275 -2.36 -3.34 -13.09
CA LEU A 275 -3.03 -3.09 -11.83
C LEU A 275 -3.22 -1.58 -11.71
N VAL A 276 -4.46 -1.15 -11.49
CA VAL A 276 -4.83 0.26 -11.34
C VAL A 276 -5.77 0.37 -10.14
N ASN A 277 -5.54 1.34 -9.27
CA ASN A 277 -6.43 1.69 -8.17
C ASN A 277 -6.71 3.19 -8.18
N TYR A 278 -7.99 3.53 -8.12
CA TYR A 278 -8.47 4.89 -7.97
C TYR A 278 -9.21 5.03 -6.63
N ARG A 279 -8.98 6.12 -5.91
CA ARG A 279 -9.67 6.41 -4.65
C ARG A 279 -10.22 7.83 -4.64
N TYR A 280 -11.43 8.00 -4.13
CA TYR A 280 -12.07 9.29 -3.95
C TYR A 280 -12.57 9.47 -2.50
N SER A 281 -12.45 10.69 -1.96
CA SER A 281 -12.87 11.03 -0.59
C SER A 281 -14.34 10.69 -0.31
N THR A 282 -14.58 9.80 0.65
CA THR A 282 -15.93 9.45 1.10
C THR A 282 -16.61 10.67 1.72
N LEU A 283 -15.87 11.46 2.52
CA LEU A 283 -16.40 12.68 3.15
C LEU A 283 -16.86 13.70 2.11
N SER A 284 -16.10 13.88 1.03
CA SER A 284 -16.49 14.75 -0.08
C SER A 284 -17.78 14.27 -0.76
N LEU A 285 -17.95 12.96 -0.93
CA LEU A 285 -19.17 12.41 -1.51
C LEU A 285 -20.39 12.62 -0.60
N LEU A 286 -20.25 12.37 0.70
CA LEU A 286 -21.32 12.57 1.68
C LEU A 286 -21.75 14.04 1.75
N ASN A 287 -20.79 14.98 1.73
CA ASN A 287 -21.09 16.40 1.67
C ASN A 287 -21.89 16.76 0.40
N LYS A 288 -21.47 16.27 -0.78
CA LYS A 288 -22.22 16.43 -2.04
C LYS A 288 -23.63 15.83 -2.00
N MET A 289 -23.87 14.84 -1.14
CA MET A 289 -25.18 14.21 -0.92
C MET A 289 -26.05 14.97 0.11
N GLY A 290 -25.58 16.10 0.64
CA GLY A 290 -26.34 16.97 1.55
C GLY A 290 -26.12 16.68 3.04
N LEU A 291 -25.17 15.82 3.40
CA LEU A 291 -24.74 15.64 4.78
C LEU A 291 -23.66 16.66 5.11
N ASP A 292 -24.01 17.72 5.84
CA ASP A 292 -23.06 18.77 6.17
C ASP A 292 -22.01 18.28 7.17
N LEU A 293 -20.82 17.99 6.65
CA LEU A 293 -19.62 17.64 7.42
C LEU A 293 -18.72 18.88 7.52
N SER A 294 -19.32 20.02 7.89
CA SER A 294 -18.79 21.39 7.78
C SER A 294 -17.40 21.61 8.36
N GLN A 295 -16.95 20.74 9.27
CA GLN A 295 -15.64 20.83 9.94
C GLN A 295 -14.58 19.82 9.44
N GLY A 296 -14.87 19.04 8.39
CA GLY A 296 -13.96 17.96 7.94
C GLY A 296 -14.01 17.62 6.46
N THR A 297 -14.44 18.55 5.59
CA THR A 297 -14.60 18.26 4.16
C THR A 297 -13.25 18.31 3.41
N THR A 298 -12.43 17.29 3.60
CA THR A 298 -11.15 17.10 2.88
C THR A 298 -11.41 16.45 1.52
N ASN A 299 -11.41 17.27 0.46
CA ASN A 299 -11.57 16.76 -0.90
C ASN A 299 -10.23 16.24 -1.41
N PHE A 300 -10.15 14.95 -1.64
CA PHE A 300 -9.01 14.34 -2.30
C PHE A 300 -9.45 13.25 -3.28
N GLN A 301 -8.57 13.02 -4.26
CA GLN A 301 -8.65 11.87 -5.15
C GLN A 301 -7.25 11.44 -5.52
N ASP A 302 -7.06 10.14 -5.68
CA ASP A 302 -5.78 9.58 -6.11
C ASP A 302 -5.94 8.43 -7.08
N LEU A 303 -4.87 8.22 -7.84
CA LEU A 303 -4.68 7.12 -8.76
C LEU A 303 -3.31 6.52 -8.50
N SER A 304 -3.23 5.21 -8.41
CA SER A 304 -1.97 4.46 -8.43
C SER A 304 -2.05 3.31 -9.42
N TYR A 305 -0.93 2.96 -10.03
CA TYR A 305 -0.88 1.89 -11.00
C TYR A 305 0.47 1.20 -11.06
N ASN A 306 0.44 -0.05 -11.50
CA ASN A 306 1.61 -0.85 -11.82
C ASN A 306 1.31 -1.72 -13.05
N ILE A 307 2.12 -1.56 -14.09
CA ILE A 307 1.98 -2.28 -15.37
C ILE A 307 3.25 -3.09 -15.57
N TYR A 308 3.12 -4.40 -15.48
CA TYR A 308 4.20 -5.36 -15.60
C TYR A 308 4.24 -5.98 -17.00
N LEU A 309 5.32 -5.76 -17.74
CA LEU A 309 5.48 -6.12 -19.15
C LEU A 309 6.75 -6.96 -19.36
N PRO A 310 6.70 -8.27 -19.03
CA PRO A 310 7.76 -9.19 -19.41
C PRO A 310 7.77 -9.35 -20.94
N THR A 311 8.97 -9.36 -21.52
CA THR A 311 9.16 -9.62 -22.95
C THR A 311 9.90 -10.94 -23.13
N LYS A 312 9.84 -11.52 -24.34
CA LYS A 312 10.53 -12.79 -24.61
C LYS A 312 12.07 -12.67 -24.51
N ASN A 313 12.65 -11.63 -25.12
CA ASN A 313 14.10 -11.51 -25.30
C ASN A 313 14.68 -10.15 -24.90
N LYS A 314 13.87 -9.20 -24.42
CA LYS A 314 14.31 -7.83 -24.09
C LYS A 314 14.16 -7.52 -22.60
N GLY A 315 14.14 -8.55 -21.75
CA GLY A 315 13.94 -8.39 -20.32
C GLY A 315 12.52 -7.97 -19.94
N ILE A 316 12.39 -7.32 -18.80
CA ILE A 316 11.13 -6.97 -18.16
C ILE A 316 11.04 -5.45 -18.07
N PHE A 317 9.92 -4.89 -18.54
CA PHE A 317 9.59 -3.50 -18.34
C PHE A 317 8.49 -3.39 -17.28
N THR A 318 8.62 -2.43 -16.37
CA THR A 318 7.57 -2.11 -15.41
C THR A 318 7.29 -0.62 -15.47
N VAL A 319 6.05 -0.24 -15.76
CA VAL A 319 5.59 1.16 -15.72
C VAL A 319 4.73 1.35 -14.48
N PHE A 320 5.11 2.28 -13.62
CA PHE A 320 4.49 2.45 -12.31
C PHE A 320 4.27 3.93 -12.01
N GLY A 321 3.41 4.21 -11.05
CA GLY A 321 3.26 5.56 -10.56
C GLY A 321 2.05 5.77 -9.67
N PHE A 322 1.96 7.00 -9.18
CA PHE A 322 0.80 7.51 -8.46
C PHE A 322 0.61 9.00 -8.75
N GLY A 323 -0.60 9.48 -8.50
CA GLY A 323 -0.94 10.89 -8.50
C GLY A 323 -2.04 11.15 -7.51
N GLY A 324 -1.91 12.23 -6.73
CA GLY A 324 -2.88 12.69 -5.77
C GLY A 324 -3.19 14.16 -6.00
N LEU A 325 -4.48 14.47 -6.04
CA LEU A 325 -4.99 15.83 -5.99
C LEU A 325 -5.74 16.00 -4.68
N SER A 326 -5.33 16.99 -3.89
CA SER A 326 -5.98 17.30 -2.64
C SER A 326 -6.25 18.79 -2.52
N SER A 327 -7.40 19.11 -1.96
CA SER A 327 -7.77 20.46 -1.61
C SER A 327 -8.57 20.47 -0.32
N ASP A 328 -8.20 21.36 0.57
CA ASP A 328 -8.98 21.65 1.75
C ASP A 328 -9.53 23.08 1.65
N ASN A 329 -10.79 23.25 2.01
CA ASN A 329 -11.47 24.55 1.99
C ASN A 329 -12.01 24.84 3.37
N GLN A 330 -11.44 25.84 4.03
CA GLN A 330 -11.95 26.37 5.27
C GLN A 330 -12.93 27.50 4.96
N LYS A 331 -14.13 27.41 5.53
CA LYS A 331 -15.15 28.45 5.42
C LYS A 331 -14.97 29.45 6.55
N ILE A 332 -15.08 30.72 6.22
CA ILE A 332 -15.05 31.79 7.21
C ILE A 332 -16.42 31.92 7.88
N GLU A 333 -16.43 32.07 9.21
CA GLU A 333 -17.59 32.56 9.93
C GLU A 333 -17.53 34.09 9.93
N THR A 334 -18.45 34.73 9.23
CA THR A 334 -18.46 36.19 9.12
C THR A 334 -19.07 36.86 10.36
N ASP A 335 -19.87 36.13 11.12
CA ASP A 335 -20.51 36.62 12.34
C ASP A 335 -19.58 36.44 13.54
N SER A 336 -18.96 37.54 13.97
CA SER A 336 -18.04 37.53 15.11
C SER A 336 -18.65 37.08 16.44
N SER A 337 -19.98 37.00 16.55
CA SER A 337 -20.65 36.46 17.74
C SER A 337 -20.63 34.94 17.81
N LYS A 338 -20.33 34.27 16.69
CA LYS A 338 -20.23 32.81 16.57
C LYS A 338 -18.79 32.31 16.56
N TRP A 339 -17.82 33.21 16.68
CA TRP A 339 -16.41 32.81 16.77
C TRP A 339 -16.17 32.11 18.11
N GLU A 340 -15.87 30.82 18.04
CA GLU A 340 -15.43 30.00 19.16
C GLU A 340 -13.90 29.92 19.18
N MET A 341 -13.26 29.94 18.00
CA MET A 341 -11.81 29.85 17.82
C MET A 341 -11.28 30.99 16.94
N GLN A 342 -9.97 31.26 17.04
CA GLN A 342 -9.34 32.26 16.19
C GLN A 342 -9.41 31.90 14.69
N ASP A 343 -9.45 30.61 14.38
CA ASP A 343 -9.52 30.05 13.03
C ASP A 343 -10.85 30.35 12.32
N ASP A 344 -11.94 30.58 13.07
CA ASP A 344 -13.26 30.97 12.52
C ASP A 344 -13.21 32.27 11.71
N ARG A 345 -12.15 33.05 11.93
CA ARG A 345 -11.88 34.33 11.28
C ARG A 345 -11.18 34.19 9.95
N TYR A 346 -10.75 32.99 9.58
CA TYR A 346 -9.98 32.72 8.38
C TYR A 346 -10.80 31.87 7.40
N ALA A 347 -10.68 32.19 6.11
CA ALA A 347 -11.06 31.32 5.02
C ALA A 347 -9.78 30.99 4.25
N GLY A 348 -9.47 29.70 4.16
CA GLY A 348 -8.30 29.21 3.46
C GLY A 348 -8.69 28.24 2.36
N LYS A 349 -7.97 28.27 1.24
CA LYS A 349 -7.93 27.14 0.30
C LYS A 349 -6.51 26.65 0.20
N PHE A 350 -6.29 25.45 0.70
CA PHE A 350 -5.05 24.72 0.55
C PHE A 350 -5.18 23.73 -0.62
N ILE A 351 -4.16 23.65 -1.47
CA ILE A 351 -4.02 22.65 -2.52
C ILE A 351 -2.66 22.02 -2.34
N ALA A 352 -2.62 20.68 -2.27
CA ALA A 352 -1.40 19.90 -2.24
C ALA A 352 -1.51 18.77 -3.27
N ASN A 353 -0.87 18.97 -4.41
CA ASN A 353 -0.86 17.99 -5.50
C ASN A 353 0.52 17.34 -5.55
N THR A 354 0.55 16.02 -5.66
CA THR A 354 1.82 15.27 -5.74
C THR A 354 1.64 14.08 -6.66
N GLY A 355 2.72 13.67 -7.32
CA GLY A 355 2.70 12.49 -8.18
C GLY A 355 4.07 12.10 -8.67
N ALA A 356 4.18 10.84 -9.08
CA ALA A 356 5.35 10.30 -9.74
C ALA A 356 4.93 9.24 -10.74
N THR A 357 5.66 9.17 -11.85
CA THR A 357 5.57 8.07 -12.82
C THR A 357 6.96 7.65 -13.21
N GLY A 358 7.16 6.36 -13.42
CA GLY A 358 8.43 5.84 -13.86
C GLY A 358 8.30 4.57 -14.68
N ILE A 359 9.40 4.27 -15.36
CA ILE A 359 9.62 3.00 -16.05
C ILE A 359 10.91 2.40 -15.53
N THR A 360 10.86 1.13 -15.15
CA THR A 360 12.06 0.32 -14.93
C THR A 360 12.22 -0.70 -16.05
N HIS A 361 13.47 -1.03 -16.36
CA HIS A 361 13.84 -2.06 -17.30
C HIS A 361 14.89 -2.96 -16.65
N THR A 362 14.59 -4.25 -16.55
CA THR A 362 15.47 -5.25 -15.96
C THR A 362 15.81 -6.29 -17.01
N ILE A 363 17.10 -6.49 -17.30
CA ILE A 363 17.57 -7.48 -18.26
C ILE A 363 18.73 -8.30 -17.67
N PRO A 364 18.65 -9.64 -17.68
CA PRO A 364 19.80 -10.46 -17.31
C PRO A 364 20.88 -10.32 -18.39
N ILE A 365 22.10 -9.99 -17.98
CA ILE A 365 23.28 -9.98 -18.86
C ILE A 365 23.81 -11.42 -18.98
N ASP A 366 23.86 -12.13 -17.86
CA ASP A 366 24.28 -13.53 -17.76
C ASP A 366 23.55 -14.22 -16.57
N ASN A 367 23.99 -15.42 -16.16
CA ASN A 367 23.35 -16.20 -15.10
C ASN A 367 23.61 -15.66 -13.68
N GLN A 368 24.46 -14.64 -13.51
CA GLN A 368 24.84 -14.05 -12.22
C GLN A 368 24.68 -12.52 -12.20
N THR A 369 24.46 -11.90 -13.35
CA THR A 369 24.46 -10.44 -13.52
C THR A 369 23.17 -9.95 -14.16
N THR A 370 22.53 -8.98 -13.52
CA THR A 370 21.32 -8.31 -14.03
C THR A 370 21.55 -6.81 -14.12
N LEU A 371 21.20 -6.21 -15.27
CA LEU A 371 21.18 -4.76 -15.43
C LEU A 371 19.77 -4.25 -15.17
N LYS A 372 19.64 -3.33 -14.21
CA LYS A 372 18.41 -2.60 -13.94
C LYS A 372 18.60 -1.12 -14.28
N SER A 373 17.77 -0.61 -15.18
CA SER A 373 17.70 0.80 -15.55
C SER A 373 16.36 1.38 -15.12
N ALA A 374 16.32 2.66 -14.76
CA ALA A 374 15.08 3.33 -14.40
C ALA A 374 15.08 4.77 -14.89
N LEU A 375 13.90 5.24 -15.31
CA LEU A 375 13.61 6.64 -15.61
C LEU A 375 12.33 7.01 -14.88
N ALA A 376 12.34 8.12 -14.15
CA ALA A 376 11.19 8.59 -13.41
C ALA A 376 11.02 10.10 -13.53
N TYR A 377 9.78 10.53 -13.45
CA TYR A 377 9.37 11.92 -13.40
C TYR A 377 8.47 12.12 -12.18
N SER A 378 8.73 13.18 -11.42
CA SER A 378 7.96 13.55 -10.24
C SER A 378 7.48 14.99 -10.31
N TYR A 379 6.37 15.25 -9.63
CA TYR A 379 5.74 16.55 -9.55
C TYR A 379 5.14 16.76 -8.16
N THR A 380 5.38 17.93 -7.57
CA THR A 380 4.75 18.36 -6.32
C THR A 380 4.42 19.85 -6.44
N ALA A 381 3.21 20.23 -6.04
CA ALA A 381 2.77 21.62 -6.03
C ALA A 381 1.86 21.89 -4.84
N ASN A 382 2.29 22.82 -4.00
CA ASN A 382 1.54 23.31 -2.85
C ASN A 382 1.15 24.76 -3.08
N SER A 383 -0.11 25.09 -2.82
CA SER A 383 -0.65 26.45 -2.92
C SER A 383 -1.59 26.69 -1.76
N TYR A 384 -1.44 27.86 -1.12
CA TYR A 384 -2.33 28.30 -0.06
C TYR A 384 -2.83 29.72 -0.37
N ASN A 385 -4.13 29.92 -0.27
CA ASN A 385 -4.76 31.24 -0.38
C ASN A 385 -5.62 31.46 0.86
N GLU A 386 -5.38 32.57 1.55
CA GLU A 386 -6.03 32.91 2.80
C GLU A 386 -6.76 34.25 2.69
N LYS A 387 -7.92 34.31 3.34
CA LYS A 387 -8.69 35.52 3.60
C LYS A 387 -9.01 35.58 5.08
N TYR A 388 -9.06 36.77 5.63
CA TYR A 388 -9.33 36.98 7.04
C TYR A 388 -10.36 38.10 7.24
N VAL A 389 -11.15 37.98 8.31
CA VAL A 389 -12.14 39.00 8.73
C VAL A 389 -11.75 39.63 10.07
N GLU A 390 -11.65 40.95 10.05
CA GLU A 390 -11.54 41.77 11.25
C GLU A 390 -12.89 41.99 11.91
N SER A 391 -12.94 41.93 13.25
CA SER A 391 -14.13 42.31 13.99
C SER A 391 -14.39 43.81 13.81
N SER A 392 -15.63 44.20 13.49
CA SER A 392 -16.04 45.60 13.32
C SER A 392 -16.15 46.38 14.64
N LYS A 393 -15.76 45.80 15.79
CA LYS A 393 -15.66 46.55 17.05
C LYS A 393 -14.43 47.46 17.00
N SER A 394 -14.58 48.62 16.36
CA SER A 394 -13.64 49.72 16.41
C SER A 394 -13.37 50.07 17.88
N ASN A 395 -12.11 50.25 18.23
CA ASN A 395 -11.69 50.93 19.45
C ASN A 395 -12.34 52.32 19.52
N THR A 396 -13.52 52.44 20.11
CA THR A 396 -13.90 53.67 20.81
C THR A 396 -13.14 53.70 22.13
N ARG A 397 -11.85 54.03 22.06
CA ARG A 397 -11.18 54.69 23.18
C ARG A 397 -11.72 56.12 23.20
N THR A 398 -12.79 56.33 23.94
CA THR A 398 -13.19 57.66 24.40
C THR A 398 -12.32 58.03 25.59
N GLY A 399 -11.54 59.10 25.44
CA GLY A 399 -11.07 60.03 26.49
C GLY A 399 -10.29 59.43 27.65
#